data_AF-A0A8B2S7C5-F1
#
_entry.id   AF-A0A8B2S7C5-F1
#
_cell.length_a   1.000
_cell.length_b   1.000
_cell.length_c   1.000
_cell.angle_alpha   90.00
_cell.angle_beta   90.00
_cell.angle_gamma   90.00
#
_symmetry.space_group_name_H-M   'P 1'
#
loop_
_entity.id
_entity.type
_entity.pdbx_description
1 polymer ?
#
loop_
_entity_poly.entity_id
_entity_poly.type
_entity_poly.pdbx_seq_one_letter_code
_entity_poly.pdbx_strand_id
1 'polypeptide(L)'
;MSLIHNNTVPPASQHMTGHNADTKGGDETVNQLCQLYPEIASWQPALIAGAWHQWCANNQRQPIAPEERDEAFPLYLVRLIRNRMEEMNAWR
;
A
#
# COMPACT_ATOMS: atom_id res chain seq x y z
N MET A 1 33.51 19.94 -47.68
CA MET A 1 33.82 19.57 -46.29
C MET A 1 32.62 20.01 -45.44
N SER A 2 31.64 19.14 -45.17
CA SER A 2 31.56 18.18 -44.05
C SER A 2 31.58 18.89 -42.69
N LEU A 3 30.70 18.69 -41.70
CA LEU A 3 29.48 17.88 -41.52
C LEU A 3 28.83 18.49 -40.24
N ILE A 4 27.54 18.87 -40.26
CA ILE A 4 26.82 19.33 -39.05
C ILE A 4 26.29 18.10 -38.31
N HIS A 5 26.83 17.83 -37.12
CA HIS A 5 26.36 16.77 -36.25
C HIS A 5 25.17 17.28 -35.40
N ASN A 6 23.95 17.13 -35.91
CA ASN A 6 22.75 17.20 -35.08
C ASN A 6 22.62 15.89 -34.30
N ASN A 7 23.10 15.86 -33.06
CA ASN A 7 22.84 14.76 -32.15
C ASN A 7 21.52 15.02 -31.40
N THR A 8 20.40 14.79 -32.08
CA THR A 8 19.07 14.74 -31.46
C THR A 8 18.99 13.48 -30.61
N VAL A 9 19.21 13.62 -29.30
CA VAL A 9 18.84 12.58 -28.34
C VAL A 9 17.32 12.62 -28.20
N PRO A 10 16.58 11.55 -28.56
CA PRO A 10 15.18 11.47 -28.18
C PRO A 10 15.10 11.30 -26.65
N PRO A 11 14.22 12.01 -25.94
CA PRO A 11 13.89 11.60 -24.58
C PRO A 11 13.26 10.22 -24.70
N ALA A 12 13.90 9.24 -24.07
CA ALA A 12 13.32 7.93 -23.87
C ALA A 12 12.00 8.12 -23.09
N SER A 13 10.88 8.11 -23.81
CA SER A 13 9.57 7.85 -23.23
C SER A 13 9.61 6.43 -22.70
N GLN A 14 10.08 6.28 -21.46
CA GLN A 14 9.95 5.06 -20.69
C GLN A 14 8.47 4.92 -20.32
N HIS A 15 7.68 4.51 -21.30
CA HIS A 15 6.38 3.92 -21.09
C HIS A 15 6.64 2.51 -20.56
N MET A 16 6.99 2.40 -19.28
CA MET A 16 6.91 1.13 -18.56
C MET A 16 5.44 0.89 -18.22
N THR A 17 4.68 0.50 -19.24
CA THR A 17 3.39 -0.15 -19.03
C THR A 17 3.67 -1.60 -18.71
N GLY A 18 3.99 -1.83 -17.43
CA GLY A 18 3.94 -3.15 -16.81
C GLY A 18 2.48 -3.53 -16.61
N HIS A 19 1.87 -4.15 -17.61
CA HIS A 19 0.60 -4.86 -17.46
C HIS A 19 0.83 -6.12 -16.62
N ASN A 20 0.77 -5.97 -15.29
CA ASN A 20 0.58 -7.09 -14.37
C ASN A 20 -0.86 -7.01 -13.83
N ALA A 21 -1.82 -7.51 -14.60
CA ALA A 21 -3.25 -7.38 -14.31
C ALA A 21 -3.75 -8.31 -13.18
N ASP A 22 -2.92 -9.23 -12.69
CA ASP A 22 -3.30 -10.17 -11.61
C ASP A 22 -2.82 -9.76 -10.21
N THR A 23 -1.93 -8.76 -10.11
CA THR A 23 -1.44 -8.22 -8.83
C THR A 23 -2.01 -6.84 -8.50
N LYS A 24 -2.86 -6.29 -9.38
CA LYS A 24 -3.22 -4.87 -9.41
C LYS A 24 -4.15 -4.44 -8.28
N GLY A 25 -5.15 -5.27 -7.93
CA GLY A 25 -6.15 -4.89 -6.93
C GLY A 25 -5.63 -4.83 -5.49
N GLY A 26 -4.64 -5.67 -5.16
CA GLY A 26 -4.01 -5.67 -3.83
C GLY A 26 -3.11 -4.46 -3.60
N ASP A 27 -2.32 -4.09 -4.62
CA ASP A 27 -1.42 -2.94 -4.58
C ASP A 27 -2.20 -1.61 -4.58
N GLU A 28 -3.25 -1.51 -5.40
CA GLU A 28 -4.15 -0.34 -5.43
C GLU A 28 -4.83 -0.09 -4.07
N THR A 29 -5.28 -1.15 -3.40
CA THR A 29 -5.88 -1.04 -2.05
C THR A 29 -4.88 -0.56 -1.02
N VAL A 30 -3.64 -1.08 -1.04
CA VAL A 30 -2.60 -0.64 -0.12
C VAL A 30 -2.21 0.82 -0.39
N ASN A 31 -2.08 1.23 -1.64
CA ASN A 31 -1.78 2.62 -1.99
C ASN A 31 -2.87 3.57 -1.50
N GLN A 32 -4.15 3.21 -1.67
CA GLN A 32 -5.28 3.97 -1.15
C GLN A 32 -5.21 4.10 0.38
N LEU A 33 -4.92 2.99 1.07
CA LEU A 33 -4.75 2.98 2.53
C LEU A 33 -3.59 3.89 2.97
N CYS A 34 -2.46 3.86 2.28
CA CYS A 34 -1.33 4.75 2.57
C CYS A 34 -1.67 6.23 2.35
N GLN A 35 -2.55 6.56 1.39
CA GLN A 35 -3.03 7.92 1.17
C GLN A 35 -3.97 8.40 2.29
N LEU A 36 -4.88 7.53 2.74
CA LEU A 36 -5.85 7.85 3.80
C LEU A 36 -5.23 7.83 5.20
N TYR A 37 -4.20 7.00 5.38
CA TYR A 37 -3.50 6.77 6.64
C TYR A 37 -1.98 6.95 6.42
N PRO A 38 -1.49 8.19 6.32
CA PRO A 38 -0.06 8.45 6.13
C PRO A 38 0.81 7.87 7.26
N GLU A 39 0.24 7.68 8.45
CA GLU A 39 0.89 7.03 9.60
C GLU A 39 1.38 5.59 9.33
N ILE A 40 0.73 4.87 8.42
CA ILE A 40 1.11 3.50 8.04
C ILE A 40 1.81 3.42 6.69
N ALA A 41 2.02 4.55 6.00
CA ALA A 41 2.64 4.56 4.68
C ALA A 41 4.08 4.02 4.69
N SER A 42 4.76 4.04 5.84
CA SER A 42 6.09 3.46 6.02
C SER A 42 6.09 1.99 6.40
N TRP A 43 4.92 1.37 6.57
CA TRP A 43 4.81 -0.05 6.93
C TRP A 43 4.98 -0.94 5.70
N GLN A 44 5.25 -2.22 5.92
CA GLN A 44 5.34 -3.17 4.80
C GLN A 44 3.96 -3.40 4.16
N PRO A 45 3.83 -3.38 2.81
CA PRO A 45 2.56 -3.58 2.11
C PRO A 45 1.82 -4.85 2.53
N ALA A 46 2.54 -5.96 2.73
CA ALA A 46 1.97 -7.22 3.19
C ALA A 46 1.33 -7.11 4.58
N LEU A 47 1.91 -6.29 5.47
CA LEU A 47 1.37 -6.05 6.81
C LEU A 47 0.14 -5.15 6.76
N ILE A 48 0.14 -4.12 5.92
CA ILE A 48 -1.02 -3.24 5.69
C ILE A 48 -2.19 -4.05 5.12
N ALA A 49 -1.96 -4.79 4.04
CA ALA A 49 -2.97 -5.64 3.40
C ALA A 49 -3.53 -6.69 4.37
N GLY A 50 -2.66 -7.34 5.14
CA GLY A 50 -3.07 -8.32 6.15
C GLY A 50 -3.91 -7.70 7.27
N ALA A 51 -3.52 -6.54 7.78
CA ALA A 51 -4.26 -5.84 8.82
C ALA A 51 -5.61 -5.31 8.31
N TRP A 52 -5.67 -4.81 7.08
CA TRP A 52 -6.91 -4.39 6.43
C TRP A 52 -7.87 -5.57 6.26
N HIS A 53 -7.39 -6.70 5.74
CA HIS A 53 -8.20 -7.89 5.56
C HIS A 53 -8.79 -8.41 6.87
N GLN A 54 -7.99 -8.40 7.95
CA GLN A 54 -8.44 -8.77 9.30
C GLN A 54 -9.47 -7.79 9.85
N TRP A 55 -9.26 -6.48 9.67
CA TRP A 55 -10.23 -5.47 10.07
C TRP A 55 -11.56 -5.62 9.32
N CYS A 56 -11.51 -5.83 8.00
CA CYS A 56 -12.69 -6.10 7.19
C CYS A 56 -13.44 -7.36 7.66
N ALA A 57 -12.72 -8.46 7.91
CA ALA A 57 -13.31 -9.69 8.43
C ALA A 57 -14.00 -9.47 9.79
N ASN A 58 -13.36 -8.74 10.70
CA ASN A 58 -13.91 -8.45 12.02
C ASN A 58 -15.15 -7.54 11.98
N ASN A 59 -15.26 -6.68 10.96
CA ASN A 59 -16.39 -5.77 10.78
C ASN A 59 -17.44 -6.32 9.78
N GLN A 60 -17.30 -7.57 9.32
CA GLN A 60 -18.14 -8.18 8.27
C GLN A 60 -18.21 -7.34 6.99
N ARG A 61 -17.11 -6.66 6.65
CA ARG A 61 -16.96 -5.83 5.46
C ARG A 61 -16.17 -6.58 4.40
N GLN A 62 -16.38 -6.19 3.15
CA GLN A 62 -15.52 -6.67 2.06
C GLN A 62 -14.13 -6.03 2.18
N PRO A 63 -13.05 -6.75 1.83
CA PRO A 63 -11.68 -6.22 1.84
C PRO A 63 -11.43 -5.34 0.62
N ILE A 64 -12.30 -4.34 0.41
CA ILE A 64 -12.21 -3.34 -0.64
C ILE A 64 -11.46 -2.11 -0.14
N ALA A 65 -10.84 -1.34 -1.03
CA ALA A 65 -10.22 -0.08 -0.69
C ALA A 65 -11.26 0.89 -0.08
N PRO A 66 -10.96 1.52 1.07
CA PRO A 66 -11.88 2.49 1.65
C PRO A 66 -11.91 3.76 0.80
N GLU A 67 -13.10 4.35 0.63
CA GLU A 67 -13.26 5.65 -0.01
C GLU A 67 -12.97 6.81 0.96
N GLU A 68 -13.30 6.63 2.25
CA GLU A 68 -13.11 7.63 3.31
C GLU A 68 -12.24 7.08 4.44
N ARG A 69 -11.59 8.00 5.17
CA ARG A 69 -10.82 7.69 6.36
C ARG A 69 -11.76 7.32 7.52
N ASP A 70 -11.65 6.10 8.00
CA ASP A 70 -12.34 5.60 9.19
C ASP A 70 -11.36 5.57 10.37
N GLU A 71 -11.60 6.39 11.40
CA GLU A 71 -10.75 6.47 12.59
C GLU A 71 -10.75 5.18 13.43
N ALA A 72 -11.72 4.28 13.23
CA ALA A 72 -11.73 2.98 13.90
C ALA A 72 -10.62 2.05 13.37
N PHE A 73 -10.13 2.24 12.15
CA PHE A 73 -9.07 1.41 11.58
C PHE A 73 -7.71 1.65 12.27
N PRO A 74 -7.20 2.89 12.40
CA PRO A 74 -5.98 3.16 13.19
C PRO A 74 -6.08 2.67 14.64
N LEU A 75 -7.25 2.84 15.29
CA LEU A 75 -7.47 2.32 16.65
C LEU A 75 -7.39 0.78 16.70
N TYR A 76 -7.91 0.10 15.68
CA TYR A 76 -7.78 -1.34 15.55
C TYR A 76 -6.33 -1.76 15.36
N LEU A 77 -5.54 -1.04 14.56
CA LEU A 77 -4.12 -1.35 14.36
C LEU A 77 -3.33 -1.32 15.67
N VAL A 78 -3.58 -0.33 16.52
CA VAL A 78 -2.93 -0.24 17.85
C VAL A 78 -3.30 -1.44 18.71
N ARG A 79 -4.57 -1.85 18.74
CA ARG A 79 -5.02 -3.05 19.46
C ARG A 79 -4.40 -4.32 18.89
N LEU A 80 -4.34 -4.43 17.56
CA LEU A 80 -3.75 -5.58 16.86
C LEU A 80 -2.27 -5.73 17.23
N ILE A 81 -1.50 -4.64 17.17
CA ILE A 81 -0.08 -4.64 17.54
C ILE A 81 0.08 -5.01 19.01
N ARG A 82 -0.68 -4.37 19.90
CA ARG A 82 -0.63 -4.67 21.33
C ARG A 82 -0.90 -6.14 21.61
N ASN A 83 -1.98 -6.70 21.06
CA ASN A 83 -2.34 -8.10 21.23
C ASN A 83 -1.22 -9.02 20.74
N ARG A 84 -0.67 -8.75 19.54
CA ARG A 84 0.47 -9.52 19.01
C ARG A 84 1.70 -9.47 19.91
N MET A 85 2.00 -8.30 20.47
CA MET A 85 3.16 -8.12 21.34
C MET A 85 2.95 -8.80 22.71
N GLU A 86 1.74 -8.81 23.24
CA GLU A 86 1.35 -9.59 24.43
C GLU A 86 1.45 -11.10 24.16
N GLU A 87 0.93 -11.60 23.02
CA GLU A 87 1.03 -13.01 22.61
C GLU A 87 2.48 -13.49 22.49
N MET A 88 3.37 -12.65 21.96
CA MET A 88 4.78 -12.97 21.80
C MET A 88 5.60 -12.84 23.09
N ASN A 89 4.99 -12.51 24.24
CA ASN A 89 5.70 -12.14 25.48
C ASN A 89 6.78 -11.06 25.25
N ALA A 90 6.63 -10.25 24.20
CA ALA A 90 7.59 -9.22 23.80
C ALA A 90 7.44 -7.95 24.64
N TRP A 91 6.33 -7.84 25.39
CA TRP A 91 6.10 -6.81 26.40
C TRP A 91 6.34 -7.42 27.78
N ARG A 92 7.55 -7.28 28.28
CA ARG A 92 7.92 -7.53 29.68
C ARG A 92 8.76 -6.38 30.19
#